data_AF-A0A2A4GAV2-F1
#
_entry.id   AF-A0A2A4GAV2-F1
#
_cell.length_a   1.000
_cell.length_b   1.000
_cell.length_c   1.000
_cell.angle_alpha   90.00
_cell.angle_beta   90.00
_cell.angle_gamma   90.00
#
_symmetry.space_group_name_H-M   'P 1'
#
loop_
_entity.id
_entity.type
_entity.pdbx_description
1 polymer ?
#
loop_
_entity_poly.entity_id
_entity_poly.type
_entity_poly.pdbx_seq_one_letter_code
_entity_poly.pdbx_strand_id
1 'polypeptide(L)'
;MTLGFKSRIMVGVGLLVTVSLVVLGTLNTLSLREKMIESLTTQTQNKLDHHVTELEQLVTSQLSAIEKGANHFTTGLTAQENVAQVRMLADTAGIANVIMTYETGDSFMSNHSGDGVTTNQYNFRDRDWYRQVKADQSIHLTGIYTDKVTGGKVISAVAPVFENGRFIGALLGDIPLESVITQVSNMRFAGGAATLTDQNAVFFASDDPNDIGKTPSQVSATFSDMENMFRTDERGHLSFPYMGINFDGYFQRVNLTENRYWTLMVFVDQQTALADIRSAKIESLVTGIILLALSLAAIYLIINYSYRPLIKLKQAVLDLSKGSGDLTARLEVNGNDDLAQISRGFNTFVENLQNMMLKVSQASQMISSNITQLSQNTQENESVLEAHSAETEQVVTAITEMSESARSIAQNVSQSNDITESASKEASQSLEVVDNAVVTVSALVDEVEDMSARITSMNQDANKISDVLNVIGEISEQTNLLALNAAIEAARAGEQGRGFAVVADEVRALAARTQSSTTEISDMLTALLDGTSSVVEAMGKTKEQCQSTADKTSEVSNSLTIMSASVREIDDVSTQIATATEEQSAVAEELSKNMLSIRDMVSSLVESGKQTVSATDSLSQSNQELDRLVSNFKLQ
;
A
#
# COMPACT_ATOMS: atom_id res chain seq x y z
N MET A 1 10.00 -36.29 5.23
CA MET A 1 10.75 -35.07 4.85
C MET A 1 10.03 -34.39 3.70
N THR A 2 9.49 -33.19 3.91
CA THR A 2 8.91 -32.40 2.82
C THR A 2 10.06 -31.83 1.97
N LEU A 3 10.28 -32.38 0.78
CA LEU A 3 11.25 -31.81 -0.17
C LEU A 3 10.87 -30.34 -0.45
N GLY A 4 11.84 -29.44 -0.39
CA GLY A 4 11.68 -28.04 -0.79
C GLY A 4 11.36 -27.91 -2.27
N PHE A 5 10.77 -26.80 -2.69
CA PHE A 5 10.32 -26.59 -4.08
C PHE A 5 11.45 -26.80 -5.11
N LYS A 6 12.66 -26.29 -4.85
CA LYS A 6 13.88 -26.56 -5.65
C LYS A 6 14.14 -28.07 -5.83
N SER A 7 14.07 -28.82 -4.73
CA SER A 7 14.32 -30.26 -4.73
C SER A 7 13.21 -31.05 -5.44
N ARG A 8 11.94 -30.60 -5.36
CA ARG A 8 10.83 -31.24 -6.09
C ARG A 8 10.98 -31.10 -7.60
N ILE A 9 11.39 -29.93 -8.09
CA ILE A 9 11.65 -29.72 -9.52
C ILE A 9 12.84 -30.56 -9.98
N MET A 10 13.95 -30.57 -9.23
CA MET A 10 15.12 -31.40 -9.57
C MET A 10 14.76 -32.88 -9.66
N VAL A 11 14.02 -33.40 -8.68
CA VAL A 11 13.61 -34.81 -8.67
C VAL A 11 12.62 -35.10 -9.80
N GLY A 12 11.62 -34.23 -10.02
CA GLY A 12 10.62 -34.43 -11.07
C GLY A 12 11.20 -34.42 -12.48
N VAL A 13 12.00 -33.41 -12.81
CA VAL A 13 12.64 -33.31 -14.13
C VAL A 13 13.72 -34.38 -14.30
N GLY A 14 14.52 -34.64 -13.26
CA GLY A 14 15.52 -35.71 -13.30
C GLY A 14 14.91 -37.08 -13.53
N LEU A 15 13.78 -37.39 -12.89
CA LEU A 15 13.07 -38.66 -13.07
C LEU A 15 12.49 -38.77 -14.48
N LEU A 16 11.86 -37.71 -15.00
CA LEU A 16 11.34 -37.67 -16.37
C LEU A 16 12.43 -37.90 -17.43
N VAL A 17 13.58 -37.23 -17.29
CA VAL A 17 14.72 -37.41 -18.21
C VAL A 17 15.26 -38.82 -18.12
N THR A 18 15.38 -39.37 -16.92
CA THR A 18 15.86 -40.74 -16.70
C THR A 18 14.93 -41.76 -17.37
N VAL A 19 13.61 -41.64 -17.15
CA VAL A 19 12.61 -42.53 -17.77
C VAL A 19 12.66 -42.42 -19.30
N SER A 20 12.73 -41.20 -19.85
CA SER A 20 12.79 -40.97 -21.29
C SER A 20 14.03 -41.62 -21.93
N LEU A 21 15.21 -41.44 -21.33
CA LEU A 21 16.47 -42.02 -21.84
C LEU A 21 16.47 -43.55 -21.76
N VAL A 22 15.90 -44.14 -20.70
CA VAL A 22 15.75 -45.59 -20.58
C VAL A 22 14.81 -46.13 -21.64
N VAL A 23 13.64 -45.51 -21.84
CA VAL A 23 12.68 -45.91 -22.87
C VAL A 23 13.30 -45.81 -24.27
N LEU A 24 13.94 -44.69 -24.60
CA LEU A 24 14.60 -44.51 -25.91
C LEU A 24 15.75 -45.51 -26.12
N GLY A 25 16.58 -45.75 -25.11
CA GLY A 25 17.67 -46.73 -25.18
C GLY A 25 17.15 -48.14 -25.44
N THR A 26 16.12 -48.56 -24.70
CA THR A 26 15.50 -49.88 -24.89
C THR A 26 14.88 -50.03 -26.28
N LEU A 27 14.09 -49.06 -26.74
CA LEU A 27 13.49 -49.07 -28.08
C LEU A 27 14.55 -49.11 -29.19
N ASN A 28 15.63 -48.33 -29.07
CA ASN A 28 16.71 -48.31 -30.05
C ASN A 28 17.41 -49.68 -30.14
N THR A 29 17.73 -50.30 -29.00
CA THR A 29 18.37 -51.62 -28.99
C THR A 29 17.50 -52.74 -29.56
N LEU A 30 16.17 -52.66 -29.38
CA LEU A 30 15.22 -53.60 -29.98
C LEU A 30 15.17 -53.42 -31.51
N SER A 31 15.08 -52.17 -31.98
CA SER A 31 15.05 -51.86 -33.42
C SER A 31 16.34 -52.27 -34.15
N LEU A 32 17.51 -52.05 -33.52
CA LEU A 32 18.80 -52.47 -34.07
C LEU A 32 18.89 -54.00 -34.24
N ARG A 33 18.40 -54.77 -33.27
CA ARG A 33 18.42 -56.24 -33.34
C ARG A 33 17.55 -56.75 -34.49
N GLU A 34 16.35 -56.20 -34.63
CA GLU A 34 15.40 -56.60 -35.68
C GLU A 34 15.98 -56.33 -37.08
N LYS A 35 16.50 -55.11 -37.31
CA LYS A 35 17.12 -54.73 -38.58
C LYS A 35 18.33 -55.58 -38.96
N MET A 36 19.14 -55.99 -37.98
CA MET A 36 20.32 -56.84 -38.24
C MET A 36 19.93 -58.27 -38.65
N ILE A 37 18.93 -58.86 -38.00
CA ILE A 37 18.44 -60.21 -38.35
C ILE A 37 17.86 -60.21 -39.77
N GLU A 38 17.06 -59.19 -40.09
CA GLU A 38 16.49 -59.02 -41.43
C GLU A 38 17.60 -58.86 -42.48
N SER A 39 18.56 -57.95 -42.25
CA SER A 39 19.70 -57.73 -43.15
C SER A 39 20.55 -58.99 -43.37
N LEU A 40 20.82 -59.76 -42.31
CA LEU A 40 21.60 -60.99 -42.40
C LEU A 40 20.88 -62.06 -43.23
N THR A 41 19.57 -62.21 -43.01
CA THR A 41 18.73 -63.15 -43.77
C THR A 41 18.75 -62.79 -45.26
N THR A 42 18.51 -61.52 -45.59
CA THR A 42 18.51 -61.05 -46.98
C THR A 42 19.87 -61.19 -47.64
N GLN A 43 20.97 -60.86 -46.96
CA GLN A 43 22.32 -61.03 -47.51
C GLN A 43 22.66 -62.50 -47.77
N THR A 44 22.28 -63.39 -46.86
CA THR A 44 22.53 -64.83 -46.99
C THR A 44 21.75 -65.42 -48.15
N GLN A 45 20.45 -65.09 -48.27
CA GLN A 45 19.61 -65.52 -49.39
C GLN A 45 20.09 -64.96 -50.73
N ASN A 46 20.41 -63.67 -50.82
CA ASN A 46 20.91 -63.06 -52.06
C ASN A 46 22.23 -63.71 -52.53
N LYS A 47 23.12 -64.03 -51.59
CA LYS A 47 24.39 -64.69 -51.91
C LYS A 47 24.19 -66.16 -52.28
N LEU A 48 23.22 -66.85 -51.66
CA LEU A 48 22.79 -68.19 -52.06
C LEU A 48 22.22 -68.19 -53.49
N ASP A 49 21.26 -67.31 -53.78
CA ASP A 49 20.64 -67.16 -55.12
C ASP A 49 21.71 -66.91 -56.20
N HIS A 50 22.69 -66.06 -55.90
CA HIS A 50 23.80 -65.77 -56.80
C HIS A 50 24.62 -67.02 -57.13
N HIS A 51 25.02 -67.80 -56.11
CA HIS A 51 25.81 -69.02 -56.31
C HIS A 51 25.01 -70.17 -56.93
N VAL A 52 23.69 -70.26 -56.66
CA VAL A 52 22.82 -71.20 -57.38
C VAL A 52 22.83 -70.87 -58.87
N THR A 53 22.57 -69.61 -59.22
CA THR A 53 22.58 -69.17 -60.63
C THR A 53 23.92 -69.42 -61.30
N GLU A 54 25.03 -69.18 -60.59
CA GLU A 54 26.39 -69.42 -61.07
C GLU A 54 26.63 -70.91 -61.40
N LEU A 55 26.18 -71.82 -60.54
CA LEU A 55 26.29 -73.27 -60.76
C LEU A 55 25.38 -73.76 -61.90
N GLU A 56 24.14 -73.29 -61.97
CA GLU A 56 23.21 -73.62 -63.07
C GLU A 56 23.79 -73.16 -64.42
N GLN A 57 24.33 -71.93 -64.47
CA GLN A 57 24.93 -71.37 -65.67
C GLN A 57 26.21 -72.13 -66.07
N LEU A 58 27.05 -72.52 -65.12
CA LEU A 58 28.24 -73.33 -65.38
C LEU A 58 27.86 -74.63 -66.09
N VAL A 59 26.93 -75.41 -65.52
CA VAL A 59 26.54 -76.71 -66.09
C VAL A 59 25.81 -76.54 -67.42
N THR A 60 24.90 -75.58 -67.52
CA THR A 60 24.16 -75.31 -68.77
C THR A 60 25.08 -74.88 -69.91
N SER A 61 26.08 -74.03 -69.61
CA SER A 61 27.05 -73.57 -70.61
C SER A 61 27.92 -74.70 -71.17
N GLN A 62 28.37 -75.59 -70.28
CA GLN A 62 29.16 -76.76 -70.66
C GLN A 62 28.31 -77.78 -71.44
N LEU A 63 27.06 -77.98 -71.03
CA LEU A 63 26.12 -78.86 -71.72
C LEU A 63 25.84 -78.36 -73.14
N SER A 64 25.56 -77.06 -73.31
CA SER A 64 25.36 -76.46 -74.64
C SER A 64 26.61 -76.49 -75.51
N ALA A 65 27.81 -76.37 -74.92
CA ALA A 65 29.05 -76.46 -75.65
C ALA A 65 29.29 -77.88 -76.21
N ILE A 66 29.01 -78.92 -75.43
CA ILE A 66 29.08 -80.31 -75.90
C ILE A 66 28.02 -80.60 -76.96
N GLU A 67 26.79 -80.11 -76.78
CA GLU A 67 25.73 -80.28 -77.77
C GLU A 67 26.10 -79.68 -79.13
N LYS A 68 26.59 -78.44 -79.15
CA LYS A 68 26.99 -77.76 -80.37
C LYS A 68 28.26 -78.35 -80.95
N GLY A 69 29.22 -78.69 -80.10
CA GLY A 69 30.48 -79.33 -80.47
C GLY A 69 30.27 -80.66 -81.19
N ALA A 70 29.26 -81.44 -80.78
CA ALA A 70 28.92 -82.71 -81.40
C ALA A 70 28.65 -82.59 -82.91
N ASN A 71 28.13 -81.46 -83.39
CA ASN A 71 27.83 -81.26 -84.81
C ASN A 71 29.07 -81.05 -85.71
N HIS A 72 30.27 -80.93 -85.13
CA HIS A 72 31.50 -80.70 -85.89
C HIS A 72 32.32 -81.98 -86.17
N PHE A 73 31.89 -83.11 -85.61
CA PHE A 73 32.54 -84.41 -85.80
C PHE A 73 31.90 -85.18 -86.95
N THR A 74 32.73 -85.69 -87.87
CA THR A 74 32.31 -86.47 -89.05
C THR A 74 33.18 -87.73 -89.18
N THR A 75 32.75 -88.74 -89.93
CA THR A 75 33.56 -89.97 -90.10
C THR A 75 34.79 -89.76 -91.00
N GLY A 76 34.87 -88.62 -91.70
CA GLY A 76 35.98 -88.25 -92.59
C GLY A 76 37.17 -87.55 -91.92
N LEU A 77 37.06 -87.17 -90.65
CA LEU A 77 38.16 -86.52 -89.93
C LEU A 77 39.31 -87.49 -89.67
N THR A 78 40.54 -87.03 -89.91
CA THR A 78 41.75 -87.75 -89.50
C THR A 78 41.88 -87.82 -87.97
N ALA A 79 42.73 -88.72 -87.48
CA ALA A 79 42.99 -88.83 -86.04
C ALA A 79 43.50 -87.50 -85.43
N GLN A 80 44.36 -86.77 -86.13
CA GLN A 80 44.87 -85.47 -85.65
C GLN A 80 43.80 -84.38 -85.63
N GLU A 81 42.91 -84.35 -86.63
CA GLU A 81 41.81 -83.38 -86.69
C GLU A 81 40.79 -83.62 -85.56
N ASN A 82 40.47 -84.89 -85.28
CA ASN A 82 39.63 -85.26 -84.14
C ASN A 82 40.22 -84.79 -82.81
N VAL A 83 41.51 -85.05 -82.57
CA VAL A 83 42.20 -84.61 -81.35
C VAL A 83 42.23 -83.08 -81.25
N ALA A 84 42.48 -82.39 -82.35
CA ALA A 84 42.47 -80.92 -82.38
C ALA A 84 41.09 -80.37 -82.04
N GLN A 85 40.01 -80.97 -82.55
CA GLN A 85 38.64 -80.55 -82.23
C GLN A 85 38.28 -80.77 -80.76
N VAL A 86 38.56 -81.95 -80.18
CA VAL A 86 38.25 -82.18 -78.75
C VAL A 86 39.08 -81.26 -77.84
N ARG A 87 40.35 -80.98 -78.18
CA ARG A 87 41.18 -80.03 -77.43
C ARG A 87 40.67 -78.59 -77.55
N MET A 88 40.32 -78.15 -78.75
CA MET A 88 39.74 -76.83 -78.96
C MET A 88 38.44 -76.66 -78.20
N LEU A 89 37.56 -77.66 -78.22
CA LEU A 89 36.29 -77.61 -77.48
C LEU A 89 36.52 -77.59 -75.97
N ALA A 90 37.47 -78.39 -75.46
CA ALA A 90 37.84 -78.39 -74.05
C ALA A 90 38.32 -76.99 -73.59
N ASP A 91 39.26 -76.38 -74.31
CA ASP A 91 39.82 -75.08 -73.96
C ASP A 91 38.78 -73.94 -74.08
N THR A 92 37.98 -73.93 -75.16
CA THR A 92 37.02 -72.84 -75.42
C THR A 92 35.78 -72.91 -74.54
N ALA A 93 35.32 -74.11 -74.18
CA ALA A 93 34.17 -74.31 -73.30
C ALA A 93 34.55 -74.39 -71.81
N GLY A 94 35.85 -74.34 -71.49
CA GLY A 94 36.33 -74.53 -70.12
C GLY A 94 35.97 -75.90 -69.55
N ILE A 95 35.99 -76.94 -70.39
CA ILE A 95 35.66 -78.32 -70.02
C ILE A 95 36.98 -79.06 -69.80
N ALA A 96 37.13 -79.69 -68.63
CA ALA A 96 38.42 -80.27 -68.23
C ALA A 96 38.85 -81.45 -69.11
N ASN A 97 37.88 -82.19 -69.65
CA ASN A 97 38.16 -83.29 -70.56
C ASN A 97 37.00 -83.48 -71.55
N VAL A 98 37.31 -83.60 -72.83
CA VAL A 98 36.35 -83.85 -73.90
C VAL A 98 36.76 -85.13 -74.62
N ILE A 99 35.83 -86.07 -74.76
CA ILE A 99 36.06 -87.38 -75.37
C ILE A 99 35.07 -87.56 -76.52
N MET A 100 35.59 -87.71 -77.74
CA MET A 100 34.81 -88.18 -78.89
C MET A 100 35.02 -89.68 -79.07
N THR A 101 33.96 -90.48 -79.06
CA THR A 101 34.01 -91.93 -79.32
C THR A 101 33.12 -92.25 -80.52
N TYR A 102 33.67 -92.81 -81.58
CA TYR A 102 32.92 -93.27 -82.76
C TYR A 102 32.35 -94.68 -82.56
N GLU A 103 31.30 -95.01 -83.31
CA GLU A 103 30.68 -96.33 -83.31
C GLU A 103 31.66 -97.44 -83.73
N THR A 104 32.63 -97.11 -84.61
CA THR A 104 33.73 -97.99 -85.00
C THR A 104 34.59 -98.45 -83.82
N GLY A 105 34.63 -97.65 -82.74
CA GLY A 105 35.47 -97.86 -81.56
C GLY A 105 36.64 -96.87 -81.46
N ASP A 106 36.83 -96.02 -82.47
CA ASP A 106 37.86 -94.97 -82.43
C ASP A 106 37.51 -93.91 -81.39
N SER A 107 38.46 -93.53 -80.55
CA SER A 107 38.22 -92.59 -79.45
C SER A 107 39.33 -91.56 -79.33
N PHE A 108 38.95 -90.30 -79.17
CA PHE A 108 39.84 -89.15 -79.13
C PHE A 108 39.54 -88.31 -77.90
N MET A 109 40.57 -87.91 -77.17
CA MET A 109 40.43 -87.27 -75.87
C MET A 109 41.29 -86.03 -75.76
N SER A 110 40.73 -84.95 -75.22
CA SER A 110 41.47 -83.69 -75.04
C SER A 110 42.54 -83.79 -73.95
N ASN A 111 42.21 -84.45 -72.84
CA ASN A 111 43.06 -84.56 -71.66
C ASN A 111 43.80 -85.92 -71.60
N HIS A 112 44.54 -86.25 -72.67
CA HIS A 112 45.44 -87.41 -72.71
C HIS A 112 46.89 -86.96 -72.85
N SER A 113 47.78 -87.51 -72.03
CA SER A 113 49.22 -87.20 -71.97
C SER A 113 50.04 -87.68 -73.18
N GLY A 114 49.37 -88.16 -74.24
CA GLY A 114 49.95 -88.62 -75.51
C GLY A 114 49.46 -87.84 -76.74
N ASP A 115 49.35 -88.52 -77.88
CA ASP A 115 48.89 -87.94 -79.15
C ASP A 115 47.37 -87.65 -79.19
N GLY A 116 46.64 -87.93 -78.10
CA GLY A 116 45.20 -87.72 -77.95
C GLY A 116 44.35 -88.86 -78.53
N VAL A 117 44.97 -89.86 -79.16
CA VAL A 117 44.30 -91.02 -79.74
C VAL A 117 44.24 -92.13 -78.69
N THR A 118 43.03 -92.50 -78.28
CA THR A 118 42.78 -93.52 -77.25
C THR A 118 42.15 -94.80 -77.81
N THR A 119 42.02 -94.90 -79.14
CA THR A 119 41.61 -96.12 -79.85
C THR A 119 42.43 -97.31 -79.36
N ASN A 120 41.75 -98.39 -78.93
CA ASN A 120 42.30 -99.62 -78.33
C ASN A 120 42.90 -99.51 -76.91
N GLN A 121 43.08 -98.32 -76.34
CA GLN A 121 43.50 -98.17 -74.93
C GLN A 121 42.31 -98.28 -73.97
N TYR A 122 41.18 -97.66 -74.34
CA TYR A 122 39.95 -97.65 -73.55
C TYR A 122 38.76 -97.97 -74.45
N ASN A 123 37.96 -98.97 -74.10
CA ASN A 123 36.66 -99.20 -74.74
C ASN A 123 35.59 -98.35 -74.05
N PHE A 124 35.36 -97.13 -74.53
CA PHE A 124 34.32 -96.25 -73.99
C PHE A 124 32.89 -96.71 -74.35
N ARG A 125 32.73 -97.58 -75.35
CA ARG A 125 31.40 -98.06 -75.79
C ARG A 125 30.69 -98.94 -74.76
N ASP A 126 31.44 -99.55 -73.83
CA ASP A 126 30.87 -100.35 -72.73
C ASP A 126 30.37 -99.48 -71.58
N ARG A 127 30.69 -98.18 -71.57
CA ARG A 127 30.31 -97.27 -70.49
C ARG A 127 28.83 -96.96 -70.56
N ASP A 128 28.21 -96.83 -69.39
CA ASP A 128 26.77 -96.59 -69.29
C ASP A 128 26.35 -95.33 -70.05
N TRP A 129 27.14 -94.25 -69.96
CA TRP A 129 26.88 -93.01 -70.68
C TRP A 129 26.87 -93.18 -72.21
N TYR A 130 27.75 -94.02 -72.77
CA TYR A 130 27.81 -94.25 -74.21
C TYR A 130 26.63 -95.10 -74.68
N ARG A 131 26.29 -96.13 -73.92
CA ARG A 131 25.11 -96.98 -74.20
C ARG A 131 23.82 -96.18 -74.08
N GLN A 132 23.75 -95.29 -73.09
CA GLN A 132 22.61 -94.43 -72.86
C GLN A 132 22.43 -93.42 -73.99
N VAL A 133 23.47 -92.67 -74.39
CA VAL A 133 23.33 -91.67 -75.47
C VAL A 133 23.04 -92.32 -76.82
N LYS A 134 23.55 -93.54 -77.06
CA LYS A 134 23.24 -94.32 -78.26
C LYS A 134 21.76 -94.76 -78.31
N ALA A 135 21.18 -95.10 -77.16
CA ALA A 135 19.78 -95.53 -77.04
C ALA A 135 18.83 -94.33 -77.07
N ASP A 136 19.13 -93.31 -76.29
CA ASP A 136 18.25 -92.15 -76.06
C ASP A 136 18.37 -91.11 -77.19
N GLN A 137 19.48 -91.14 -77.94
CA GLN A 137 19.77 -90.23 -79.07
C GLN A 137 19.54 -88.74 -78.74
N SER A 138 19.73 -88.37 -77.49
CA SER A 138 19.53 -87.02 -76.96
C SER A 138 20.66 -86.66 -76.00
N ILE A 139 20.95 -85.36 -75.91
CA ILE A 139 21.91 -84.87 -74.94
C ILE A 139 21.39 -85.10 -73.53
N HIS A 140 22.24 -85.60 -72.65
CA HIS A 140 21.92 -85.73 -71.24
C HIS A 140 23.16 -85.54 -70.38
N LEU A 141 22.89 -85.34 -69.10
CA LEU A 141 23.90 -85.26 -68.05
C LEU A 141 23.94 -86.59 -67.29
N THR A 142 25.14 -87.12 -67.06
CA THR A 142 25.32 -88.37 -66.30
C THR A 142 24.99 -88.18 -64.81
N GLY A 143 24.91 -89.28 -64.06
CA GLY A 143 25.07 -89.20 -62.60
C GLY A 143 26.53 -88.98 -62.22
N ILE A 144 26.82 -88.74 -60.95
CA ILE A 144 28.20 -88.67 -60.45
C ILE A 144 28.85 -90.05 -60.61
N TYR A 145 29.97 -90.12 -61.32
CA TYR A 145 30.73 -91.36 -61.50
C TYR A 145 32.24 -91.11 -61.44
N THR A 146 33.01 -92.18 -61.29
CA THR A 146 34.48 -92.10 -61.32
C THR A 146 34.97 -92.21 -62.75
N ASP A 147 35.63 -91.15 -63.22
CA ASP A 147 36.25 -91.14 -64.53
C ASP A 147 37.37 -92.20 -64.61
N LYS A 148 37.46 -92.89 -65.76
CA LYS A 148 38.37 -94.03 -65.92
C LYS A 148 39.83 -93.61 -66.05
N VAL A 149 40.05 -92.39 -66.52
CA VAL A 149 41.36 -91.89 -66.92
C VAL A 149 42.00 -91.14 -65.76
N THR A 150 41.26 -90.21 -65.19
CA THR A 150 41.71 -89.33 -64.10
C THR A 150 41.51 -89.96 -62.71
N GLY A 151 40.56 -90.90 -62.57
CA GLY A 151 40.16 -91.44 -61.28
C GLY A 151 39.37 -90.46 -60.40
N GLY A 152 39.13 -89.24 -60.87
CA GLY A 152 38.33 -88.23 -60.19
C GLY A 152 36.83 -88.50 -60.31
N LYS A 153 36.04 -87.92 -59.39
CA LYS A 153 34.58 -87.91 -59.54
C LYS A 153 34.19 -86.80 -60.51
N VAL A 154 33.44 -87.17 -61.53
CA VAL A 154 32.96 -86.25 -62.57
C VAL A 154 31.45 -86.40 -62.73
N ILE A 155 30.84 -85.35 -63.24
CA ILE A 155 29.58 -85.42 -63.96
C ILE A 155 29.87 -85.04 -65.41
N SER A 156 29.22 -85.67 -66.38
CA SER A 156 29.58 -85.46 -67.79
C SER A 156 28.34 -85.12 -68.59
N ALA A 157 28.48 -84.13 -69.47
CA ALA A 157 27.52 -83.86 -70.52
C ALA A 157 27.84 -84.76 -71.72
N VAL A 158 26.83 -85.45 -72.25
CA VAL A 158 27.03 -86.44 -73.31
C VAL A 158 26.03 -86.19 -74.42
N ALA A 159 26.55 -85.88 -75.60
CA ALA A 159 25.77 -85.59 -76.80
C ALA A 159 25.96 -86.69 -77.87
N PRO A 160 24.88 -87.10 -78.56
CA PRO A 160 25.00 -87.96 -79.72
C PRO A 160 25.62 -87.18 -80.89
N VAL A 161 26.49 -87.84 -81.64
CA VAL A 161 27.08 -87.29 -82.86
C VAL A 161 26.41 -87.94 -84.06
N PHE A 162 25.87 -87.11 -84.95
CA PHE A 162 25.18 -87.55 -86.16
C PHE A 162 25.90 -87.09 -87.42
N GLU A 163 25.89 -87.93 -88.44
CA GLU A 163 26.29 -87.58 -89.80
C GLU A 163 25.17 -88.02 -90.75
N ASN A 164 24.62 -87.08 -91.52
CA ASN A 164 23.47 -87.30 -92.42
C ASN A 164 22.27 -87.99 -91.72
N GLY A 165 22.03 -87.66 -90.45
CA GLY A 165 20.93 -88.22 -89.65
C GLY A 165 21.17 -89.62 -89.08
N ARG A 166 22.36 -90.22 -89.30
CA ARG A 166 22.76 -91.49 -88.70
C ARG A 166 23.69 -91.25 -87.50
N PHE A 167 23.43 -91.93 -86.38
CA PHE A 167 24.33 -91.90 -85.22
C PHE A 167 25.69 -92.49 -85.61
N ILE A 168 26.76 -91.73 -85.40
CA ILE A 168 28.13 -92.15 -85.71
C ILE A 168 29.04 -92.21 -84.49
N GLY A 169 28.60 -91.69 -83.35
CA GLY A 169 29.39 -91.69 -82.11
C GLY A 169 28.77 -90.83 -81.02
N ALA A 170 29.52 -90.66 -79.93
CA ALA A 170 29.14 -89.85 -78.80
C ALA A 170 30.28 -88.90 -78.41
N LEU A 171 29.93 -87.65 -78.17
CA LEU A 171 30.82 -86.64 -77.63
C LEU A 171 30.48 -86.43 -76.15
N LEU A 172 31.49 -86.53 -75.30
CA LEU A 172 31.38 -86.38 -73.86
C LEU A 172 32.26 -85.22 -73.40
N GLY A 173 31.77 -84.42 -72.45
CA GLY A 173 32.54 -83.42 -71.72
C GLY A 173 32.45 -83.66 -70.22
N ASP A 174 33.59 -83.88 -69.57
CA ASP A 174 33.68 -84.07 -68.13
C ASP A 174 33.74 -82.74 -67.39
N ILE A 175 32.91 -82.66 -66.37
CA ILE A 175 32.86 -81.59 -65.39
C ILE A 175 33.43 -82.17 -64.09
N PRO A 176 34.67 -81.84 -63.71
CA PRO A 176 35.26 -82.32 -62.47
C PRO A 176 34.50 -81.78 -61.27
N LEU A 177 34.04 -82.67 -60.39
CA LEU A 177 33.40 -82.21 -59.16
C LEU A 177 34.37 -81.51 -58.22
N GLU A 178 35.68 -81.76 -58.33
CA GLU A 178 36.69 -81.11 -57.51
C GLU A 178 36.64 -79.57 -57.62
N SER A 179 36.41 -79.04 -58.83
CA SER A 179 36.25 -77.60 -59.06
C SER A 179 35.01 -77.05 -58.35
N VAL A 180 33.89 -77.78 -58.43
CA VAL A 180 32.62 -77.42 -57.78
C VAL A 180 32.74 -77.51 -56.26
N ILE A 181 33.38 -78.56 -55.74
CA ILE A 181 33.63 -78.75 -54.32
C ILE A 181 34.50 -77.63 -53.75
N THR A 182 35.57 -77.27 -54.47
CA THR A 182 36.48 -76.18 -54.06
C THR A 182 35.75 -74.84 -54.02
N GLN A 183 34.89 -74.57 -55.01
CA GLN A 183 34.09 -73.35 -55.04
C GLN A 183 33.16 -73.25 -53.83
N VAL A 184 32.45 -74.34 -53.49
CA VAL A 184 31.55 -74.39 -52.33
C VAL A 184 32.28 -74.36 -51.00
N SER A 185 33.41 -75.05 -50.88
CA SER A 185 34.22 -75.06 -49.64
C SER A 185 34.78 -73.67 -49.31
N ASN A 186 35.02 -72.84 -50.32
CA ASN A 186 35.45 -71.45 -50.12
C ASN A 186 34.29 -70.49 -49.78
N MET A 187 33.03 -70.92 -49.87
CA MET A 187 31.90 -70.08 -49.50
C MET A 187 31.77 -69.99 -47.97
N ARG A 188 32.05 -68.81 -47.44
CA ARG A 188 31.85 -68.48 -46.01
C ARG A 188 30.66 -67.55 -45.82
N PHE A 189 29.84 -67.87 -44.83
CA PHE A 189 28.62 -67.13 -44.47
C PHE A 189 28.58 -66.89 -42.97
N ALA A 190 28.91 -65.68 -42.51
CA ALA A 190 28.76 -65.23 -41.11
C ALA A 190 29.05 -66.31 -40.04
N GLY A 191 30.22 -66.96 -40.11
CA GLY A 191 30.64 -67.99 -39.16
C GLY A 191 30.22 -69.44 -39.50
N GLY A 192 29.53 -69.68 -40.61
CA GLY A 192 29.23 -71.01 -41.14
C GLY A 192 29.69 -71.21 -42.59
N ALA A 193 29.22 -72.31 -43.19
CA ALA A 193 29.77 -72.86 -44.43
C ALA A 193 28.66 -73.25 -45.43
N ALA A 194 29.05 -73.90 -46.53
CA ALA A 194 28.16 -74.35 -47.58
C ALA A 194 28.35 -75.84 -47.90
N THR A 195 27.29 -76.49 -48.36
CA THR A 195 27.26 -77.90 -48.73
C THR A 195 26.49 -78.11 -50.02
N LEU A 196 26.86 -79.10 -50.81
CA LEU A 196 26.10 -79.58 -51.96
C LEU A 196 25.72 -81.05 -51.79
N THR A 197 24.46 -81.35 -52.08
CA THR A 197 23.96 -82.71 -52.23
C THR A 197 23.49 -83.00 -53.65
N ASP A 198 23.55 -84.26 -54.06
CA ASP A 198 22.89 -84.69 -55.29
C ASP A 198 21.36 -84.80 -55.13
N GLN A 199 20.66 -85.20 -56.19
CA GLN A 199 19.20 -85.43 -56.18
C GLN A 199 18.75 -86.50 -55.17
N ASN A 200 19.68 -87.34 -54.68
CA ASN A 200 19.42 -88.33 -53.65
C ASN A 200 19.76 -87.81 -52.25
N ALA A 201 19.95 -86.49 -52.10
CA ALA A 201 20.39 -85.84 -50.87
C ALA A 201 21.72 -86.37 -50.33
N VAL A 202 22.60 -86.95 -51.17
CA VAL A 202 23.93 -87.40 -50.74
C VAL A 202 24.92 -86.25 -50.86
N PHE A 203 25.60 -85.90 -49.77
CA PHE A 203 26.62 -84.85 -49.78
C PHE A 203 27.79 -85.26 -50.68
N PHE A 204 28.15 -84.37 -51.61
CA PHE A 204 29.37 -84.51 -52.41
C PHE A 204 30.29 -83.29 -52.27
N ALA A 205 29.82 -82.18 -51.70
CA ALA A 205 30.65 -81.10 -51.19
C ALA A 205 30.20 -80.70 -49.78
N SER A 206 31.13 -80.60 -48.84
CA SER A 206 30.92 -80.11 -47.48
C SER A 206 32.24 -79.58 -46.94
N ASP A 207 32.16 -78.63 -46.01
CA ASP A 207 33.32 -78.15 -45.25
C ASP A 207 33.84 -79.22 -44.26
N ASP A 208 32.97 -80.15 -43.82
CA ASP A 208 33.39 -81.35 -43.07
C ASP A 208 33.55 -82.55 -44.04
N PRO A 209 34.79 -83.04 -44.26
CA PRO A 209 35.02 -84.21 -45.12
C PRO A 209 34.28 -85.48 -44.69
N ASN A 210 33.86 -85.57 -43.42
CA ASN A 210 33.13 -86.73 -42.89
C ASN A 210 31.68 -86.82 -43.38
N ASP A 211 31.12 -85.74 -43.90
CA ASP A 211 29.76 -85.71 -44.45
C ASP A 211 29.69 -86.33 -45.85
N ILE A 212 30.81 -86.30 -46.58
CA ILE A 212 30.86 -86.71 -47.98
C ILE A 212 30.46 -88.18 -48.14
N GLY A 213 29.52 -88.42 -49.06
CA GLY A 213 28.98 -89.75 -49.37
C GLY A 213 27.85 -90.20 -48.43
N LYS A 214 27.43 -89.36 -47.48
CA LYS A 214 26.30 -89.62 -46.58
C LYS A 214 25.11 -88.73 -46.92
N THR A 215 23.90 -89.17 -46.58
CA THR A 215 22.73 -88.29 -46.55
C THR A 215 22.64 -87.52 -45.23
N PRO A 216 21.88 -86.41 -45.12
CA PRO A 216 21.74 -85.69 -43.86
C PRO A 216 21.37 -86.58 -42.67
N SER A 217 20.42 -87.51 -42.82
CA SER A 217 20.04 -88.42 -41.72
C SER A 217 21.15 -89.39 -41.28
N GLN A 218 22.11 -89.69 -42.16
CA GLN A 218 23.29 -90.49 -41.86
C GLN A 218 24.41 -89.68 -41.18
N VAL A 219 24.45 -88.36 -41.39
CA VAL A 219 25.35 -87.44 -40.67
C VAL A 219 24.84 -87.22 -39.24
N SER A 220 23.54 -86.94 -39.09
CA SER A 220 22.88 -86.84 -37.79
C SER A 220 21.43 -87.28 -37.88
N ALA A 221 20.97 -88.07 -36.89
CA ALA A 221 19.57 -88.49 -36.81
C ALA A 221 18.58 -87.31 -36.78
N THR A 222 19.02 -86.15 -36.28
CA THR A 222 18.21 -84.92 -36.22
C THR A 222 18.02 -84.24 -37.58
N PHE A 223 18.74 -84.67 -38.63
CA PHE A 223 18.64 -84.08 -39.96
C PHE A 223 17.69 -84.84 -40.89
N SER A 224 16.86 -85.71 -40.33
CA SER A 224 15.81 -86.41 -41.10
C SER A 224 14.88 -85.44 -41.82
N ASP A 225 14.51 -84.34 -41.17
CA ASP A 225 13.67 -83.30 -41.77
C ASP A 225 14.42 -82.53 -42.87
N MET A 226 15.70 -82.22 -42.67
CA MET A 226 16.56 -81.61 -43.69
C MET A 226 16.66 -82.48 -44.94
N GLU A 227 16.85 -83.79 -44.76
CA GLU A 227 16.91 -84.73 -45.88
C GLU A 227 15.61 -84.77 -46.68
N ASN A 228 14.46 -84.78 -45.99
CA ASN A 228 13.15 -84.73 -46.64
C ASN A 228 12.98 -83.43 -47.43
N MET A 229 13.30 -82.29 -46.81
CA MET A 229 13.21 -80.98 -47.45
C MET A 229 14.08 -80.85 -48.70
N PHE A 230 15.30 -81.39 -48.69
CA PHE A 230 16.18 -81.37 -49.88
C PHE A 230 15.60 -82.16 -51.07
N ARG A 231 14.78 -83.18 -50.80
CA ARG A 231 14.12 -83.99 -51.83
C ARG A 231 12.83 -83.35 -52.35
N THR A 232 12.06 -82.70 -51.47
CA THR A 232 10.74 -82.18 -51.83
C THR A 232 10.76 -80.73 -52.30
N ASP A 233 11.54 -79.88 -51.63
CA ASP A 233 11.40 -78.43 -51.73
C ASP A 233 12.45 -77.84 -52.68
N GLU A 234 12.07 -76.83 -53.45
CA GLU A 234 13.01 -76.10 -54.32
C GLU A 234 13.89 -75.13 -53.52
N ARG A 235 13.40 -74.63 -52.40
CA ARG A 235 14.13 -73.76 -51.48
C ARG A 235 13.53 -73.86 -50.10
N GLY A 236 14.32 -73.61 -49.08
CA GLY A 236 13.83 -73.60 -47.72
C GLY A 236 14.83 -73.03 -46.73
N HIS A 237 14.34 -72.88 -45.51
CA HIS A 237 15.11 -72.46 -44.36
C HIS A 237 14.82 -73.40 -43.21
N LEU A 238 15.85 -73.78 -42.46
CA LEU A 238 15.73 -74.59 -41.28
C LEU A 238 16.82 -74.25 -40.27
N SER A 239 16.48 -74.36 -38.99
CA SER A 239 17.48 -74.30 -37.92
C SER A 239 17.84 -75.71 -37.50
N PHE A 240 19.12 -76.00 -37.36
CA PHE A 240 19.59 -77.34 -37.01
C PHE A 240 20.83 -77.31 -36.12
N PRO A 241 20.96 -78.24 -35.17
CA PRO A 241 22.16 -78.37 -34.35
C PRO A 241 23.23 -79.16 -35.10
N TYR A 242 24.44 -78.62 -35.24
CA TYR A 242 25.59 -79.31 -35.79
C TYR A 242 26.84 -79.02 -34.95
N MET A 243 27.56 -80.08 -34.55
CA MET A 243 28.75 -79.99 -33.69
C MET A 243 28.59 -79.13 -32.41
N GLY A 244 27.38 -79.08 -31.84
CA GLY A 244 27.07 -78.32 -30.62
C GLY A 244 26.70 -76.85 -30.83
N ILE A 245 26.63 -76.38 -32.08
CA ILE A 245 26.19 -75.03 -32.45
C ILE A 245 24.85 -75.15 -33.18
N ASN A 246 23.93 -74.23 -32.93
CA ASN A 246 22.69 -74.12 -33.70
C ASN A 246 22.94 -73.22 -34.90
N PHE A 247 22.82 -73.80 -36.10
CA PHE A 247 22.95 -73.09 -37.35
C PHE A 247 21.58 -72.81 -37.96
N ASP A 248 21.45 -71.66 -38.63
CA ASP A 248 20.34 -71.37 -39.53
C ASP A 248 20.80 -71.67 -40.97
N GLY A 249 20.22 -72.71 -41.56
CA GLY A 249 20.48 -73.18 -42.92
C GLY A 249 19.46 -72.66 -43.92
N TYR A 250 19.96 -72.13 -45.02
CA TYR A 250 19.18 -71.75 -46.19
C TYR A 250 19.62 -72.63 -47.34
N PHE A 251 18.69 -73.32 -47.97
CA PHE A 251 19.00 -74.18 -49.11
C PHE A 251 18.15 -73.82 -50.32
N GLN A 252 18.70 -74.14 -51.48
CA GLN A 252 18.05 -73.93 -52.76
C GLN A 252 18.55 -74.96 -53.77
N ARG A 253 17.62 -75.37 -54.63
CA ARG A 253 17.84 -76.33 -55.70
C ARG A 253 18.60 -75.65 -56.85
N VAL A 254 19.66 -76.30 -57.29
CA VAL A 254 20.45 -75.98 -58.48
C VAL A 254 19.98 -76.93 -59.58
N ASN A 255 19.18 -76.43 -60.52
CA ASN A 255 18.62 -77.24 -61.60
C ASN A 255 19.66 -77.44 -62.70
N LEU A 256 20.05 -78.69 -62.94
CA LEU A 256 21.06 -79.03 -63.95
C LEU A 256 20.39 -79.38 -65.28
N THR A 257 19.30 -80.15 -65.22
CA THR A 257 18.41 -80.51 -66.34
C THR A 257 16.99 -80.71 -65.78
N GLU A 258 15.99 -80.96 -66.65
CA GLU A 258 14.59 -81.15 -66.20
C GLU A 258 14.40 -82.21 -65.10
N ASN A 259 15.26 -83.23 -65.07
CA ASN A 259 15.14 -84.37 -64.14
C ASN A 259 16.36 -84.53 -63.21
N ARG A 260 17.31 -83.59 -63.19
CA ARG A 260 18.49 -83.64 -62.31
C ARG A 260 18.75 -82.30 -61.64
N TYR A 261 18.97 -82.36 -60.34
CA TYR A 261 19.32 -81.18 -59.56
C TYR A 261 20.35 -81.52 -58.48
N TRP A 262 21.04 -80.48 -58.02
CA TRP A 262 21.75 -80.47 -56.76
C TRP A 262 21.01 -79.60 -55.75
N THR A 263 21.31 -79.75 -54.48
CA THR A 263 20.82 -78.82 -53.44
C THR A 263 22.02 -78.15 -52.81
N LEU A 264 22.13 -76.83 -53.01
CA LEU A 264 23.12 -76.00 -52.33
C LEU A 264 22.49 -75.51 -51.03
N MET A 265 23.10 -75.85 -49.90
CA MET A 265 22.75 -75.27 -48.60
C MET A 265 23.91 -74.42 -48.10
N VAL A 266 23.57 -73.27 -47.54
CA VAL A 266 24.47 -72.39 -46.81
C VAL A 266 23.93 -72.24 -45.41
N PHE A 267 24.79 -72.21 -44.41
CA PHE A 267 24.34 -72.10 -43.03
C PHE A 267 25.19 -71.11 -42.25
N VAL A 268 24.55 -70.38 -41.32
CA VAL A 268 25.16 -69.30 -40.55
C VAL A 268 25.06 -69.58 -39.05
N ASP A 269 26.10 -69.23 -38.30
CA ASP A 269 26.06 -69.27 -36.83
C ASP A 269 25.40 -67.98 -36.32
N GLN A 270 24.20 -68.13 -35.78
CA GLN A 270 23.41 -67.02 -35.26
C GLN A 270 24.13 -66.27 -34.12
N GLN A 271 24.96 -66.94 -33.32
CA GLN A 271 25.67 -66.29 -32.21
C GLN A 271 26.84 -65.45 -32.70
N THR A 272 27.62 -65.97 -33.66
CA THR A 272 28.72 -65.22 -34.27
C THR A 272 28.19 -64.05 -35.10
N ALA A 273 27.10 -64.23 -35.85
CA ALA A 273 26.52 -63.17 -36.67
C ALA A 273 25.90 -62.02 -35.84
N LEU A 274 25.41 -62.30 -34.63
CA LEU A 274 24.85 -61.29 -33.72
C LEU A 274 25.87 -60.77 -32.68
N ALA A 275 27.13 -61.20 -32.73
CA ALA A 275 28.16 -60.76 -31.80
C ALA A 275 28.38 -59.23 -31.84
N ASP A 276 28.28 -58.63 -33.03
CA ASP A 276 28.39 -57.17 -33.23
C ASP A 276 27.30 -56.37 -32.49
N ILE A 277 26.15 -56.98 -32.17
CA ILE A 277 25.07 -56.34 -31.39
C ILE A 277 25.50 -56.10 -29.94
N ARG A 278 26.35 -56.95 -29.36
CA ARG A 278 26.81 -56.76 -27.97
C ARG A 278 27.66 -55.50 -27.84
N SER A 279 28.55 -55.23 -28.81
CA SER A 279 29.35 -54.01 -28.85
C SER A 279 28.46 -52.77 -29.03
N ALA A 280 27.48 -52.83 -29.94
CA ALA A 280 26.52 -51.73 -30.14
C ALA A 280 25.66 -51.43 -28.89
N LYS A 281 25.31 -52.46 -28.09
CA LYS A 281 24.60 -52.27 -26.81
C LYS A 281 25.44 -51.58 -25.75
N ILE A 282 26.74 -51.88 -25.68
CA ILE A 282 27.65 -51.23 -24.73
C ILE A 282 27.84 -49.76 -25.11
N GLU A 283 28.05 -49.46 -26.39
CA GLU A 283 28.16 -48.08 -26.88
C GLU A 283 26.90 -47.25 -26.60
N SER A 284 25.70 -47.83 -26.80
CA SER A 284 24.45 -47.13 -26.49
C SER A 284 24.26 -46.88 -25.00
N LEU A 285 24.69 -47.81 -24.14
CA LEU A 285 24.65 -47.64 -22.68
C LEU A 285 25.60 -46.54 -22.21
N VAL A 286 26.84 -46.51 -22.72
CA VAL A 286 27.82 -45.47 -22.37
C VAL A 286 27.32 -44.09 -22.82
N THR A 287 26.84 -43.98 -24.05
CA THR A 287 26.27 -42.72 -24.57
C THR A 287 25.05 -42.27 -23.75
N GLY A 288 24.18 -43.21 -23.36
CA GLY A 288 23.03 -42.93 -22.50
C GLY A 288 23.41 -42.41 -21.11
N ILE A 289 24.45 -42.99 -20.49
CA ILE A 289 24.97 -42.53 -19.19
C ILE A 289 25.57 -41.12 -19.30
N ILE A 290 26.33 -40.84 -20.36
CA ILE A 290 26.92 -39.51 -20.60
C ILE A 290 25.82 -38.46 -20.78
N LEU A 291 24.81 -38.74 -21.62
CA LEU A 291 23.69 -37.83 -21.82
C LEU A 291 22.87 -37.60 -20.55
N LEU A 292 22.67 -38.64 -19.73
CA LEU A 292 22.03 -38.52 -18.43
C LEU A 292 22.83 -37.60 -17.50
N ALA A 293 24.14 -37.80 -17.40
CA ALA A 293 25.02 -36.98 -16.57
C ALA A 293 25.03 -35.51 -17.02
N LEU A 294 25.14 -35.25 -18.32
CA LEU A 294 25.07 -33.90 -18.89
C LEU A 294 23.72 -33.23 -18.64
N SER A 295 22.62 -33.98 -18.80
CA SER A 295 21.27 -33.46 -18.55
C SER A 295 21.08 -33.10 -17.08
N LEU A 296 21.51 -33.95 -16.16
CA LEU A 296 21.44 -33.67 -14.72
C LEU A 296 22.32 -32.48 -14.33
N ALA A 297 23.52 -32.35 -14.91
CA ALA A 297 24.40 -31.21 -14.68
C ALA A 297 23.79 -29.89 -15.21
N ALA A 298 23.22 -29.90 -16.41
CA ALA A 298 22.52 -28.74 -16.98
C ALA A 298 21.31 -28.33 -16.14
N ILE A 299 20.49 -29.29 -15.70
CA ILE A 299 19.36 -29.04 -14.78
C ILE A 299 19.85 -28.42 -13.48
N TYR A 300 20.94 -28.94 -12.90
CA TYR A 300 21.52 -28.40 -11.68
C TYR A 300 21.96 -26.94 -11.85
N LEU A 301 22.67 -26.61 -12.93
CA LEU A 301 23.15 -25.26 -13.21
C LEU A 301 22.00 -24.27 -13.45
N ILE A 302 21.03 -24.62 -14.31
CA ILE A 302 19.87 -23.78 -14.63
C ILE A 302 19.07 -23.47 -13.36
N ILE A 303 18.71 -24.51 -12.60
CA ILE A 303 17.95 -24.31 -11.36
C ILE A 303 18.78 -23.50 -10.37
N ASN A 304 20.08 -23.74 -10.22
CA ASN A 304 20.88 -22.99 -9.26
C ASN A 304 21.05 -21.51 -9.63
N TYR A 305 21.12 -21.18 -10.92
CA TYR A 305 21.18 -19.81 -11.40
C TYR A 305 19.84 -19.09 -11.22
N SER A 306 18.75 -19.67 -11.71
CA SER A 306 17.40 -19.06 -11.66
C SER A 306 16.81 -18.96 -10.24
N TYR A 307 17.28 -19.78 -9.29
CA TYR A 307 16.77 -19.74 -7.89
C TYR A 307 17.47 -18.70 -7.00
N ARG A 308 18.59 -18.10 -7.43
CA ARG A 308 19.31 -17.07 -6.64
C ARG A 308 18.46 -15.82 -6.36
N PRO A 309 17.77 -15.21 -7.35
CA PRO A 309 16.90 -14.05 -7.11
C PRO A 309 15.74 -14.37 -6.17
N LEU A 310 15.17 -15.58 -6.25
CA LEU A 310 14.10 -16.03 -5.36
C LEU A 310 14.54 -16.11 -3.89
N ILE A 311 15.80 -16.48 -3.62
CA ILE A 311 16.34 -16.49 -2.26
C ILE A 311 16.53 -15.06 -1.74
N LYS A 312 17.06 -14.14 -2.56
CA LYS A 312 17.19 -12.71 -2.20
C LYS A 312 15.82 -12.09 -1.91
N LEU A 313 14.81 -12.36 -2.75
CA LEU A 313 13.43 -11.92 -2.53
C LEU A 313 12.86 -12.49 -1.22
N LYS A 314 13.00 -13.80 -0.98
CA LYS A 314 12.59 -14.43 0.28
C LYS A 314 13.25 -13.77 1.48
N GLN A 315 14.54 -13.48 1.40
CA GLN A 315 15.29 -12.88 2.49
C GLN A 315 14.85 -11.43 2.74
N ALA A 316 14.70 -10.61 1.69
CA ALA A 316 14.19 -9.25 1.81
C ALA A 316 12.78 -9.19 2.43
N VAL A 317 11.88 -10.10 2.04
CA VAL A 317 10.55 -10.22 2.64
C VAL A 317 10.63 -10.68 4.10
N LEU A 318 11.50 -11.64 4.42
CA LEU A 318 11.67 -12.12 5.79
C LEU A 318 12.29 -11.06 6.69
N ASP A 319 13.28 -10.32 6.22
CA ASP A 319 13.93 -9.23 6.96
C ASP A 319 12.91 -8.12 7.25
N LEU A 320 12.08 -7.76 6.26
CA LEU A 320 10.97 -6.83 6.44
C LEU A 320 9.93 -7.33 7.45
N SER A 321 9.62 -8.64 7.45
CA SER A 321 8.62 -9.24 8.36
C SER A 321 9.12 -9.48 9.78
N LYS A 322 10.43 -9.70 9.96
CA LYS A 322 11.06 -10.03 11.26
C LYS A 322 11.53 -8.81 12.03
N GLY A 323 11.32 -7.61 11.49
CA GLY A 323 11.49 -6.37 12.22
C GLY A 323 12.85 -5.69 12.08
N SER A 324 13.61 -5.91 10.98
CA SER A 324 14.74 -5.01 10.69
C SER A 324 14.27 -3.62 10.28
N GLY A 325 13.02 -3.48 9.81
CA GLY A 325 12.40 -2.21 9.47
C GLY A 325 13.13 -1.43 8.37
N ASP A 326 14.10 -2.04 7.68
CA ASP A 326 14.95 -1.36 6.72
C ASP A 326 14.22 -1.15 5.40
N LEU A 327 13.58 0.01 5.27
CA LEU A 327 12.89 0.44 4.06
C LEU A 327 13.85 1.08 3.04
N THR A 328 15.16 1.10 3.29
CA THR A 328 16.18 1.54 2.34
C THR A 328 16.67 0.41 1.44
N ALA A 329 16.46 -0.85 1.85
CA ALA A 329 16.86 -2.02 1.09
C ALA A 329 16.11 -2.10 -0.25
N ARG A 330 16.83 -2.49 -1.32
CA ARG A 330 16.28 -2.69 -2.67
C ARG A 330 16.77 -4.02 -3.23
N LEU A 331 15.92 -4.69 -3.98
CA LEU A 331 16.27 -5.86 -4.77
C LEU A 331 16.92 -5.43 -6.08
N GLU A 332 18.02 -6.09 -6.45
CA GLU A 332 18.63 -5.93 -7.78
C GLU A 332 17.65 -6.40 -8.86
N VAL A 333 17.36 -5.52 -9.82
CA VAL A 333 16.50 -5.83 -10.97
C VAL A 333 17.39 -6.13 -12.17
N ASN A 334 17.53 -7.41 -12.51
CA ASN A 334 18.28 -7.86 -13.68
C ASN A 334 17.35 -8.57 -14.67
N GLY A 335 17.34 -8.13 -15.93
CA GLY A 335 16.51 -8.72 -16.99
C GLY A 335 15.09 -8.17 -17.06
N ASN A 336 14.22 -8.86 -17.81
CA ASN A 336 12.84 -8.41 -18.08
C ASN A 336 11.79 -9.54 -17.93
N ASP A 337 12.15 -10.59 -17.18
CA ASP A 337 11.28 -11.74 -16.90
C ASP A 337 10.35 -11.50 -15.69
N ASP A 338 9.55 -12.51 -15.34
CA ASP A 338 8.61 -12.43 -14.21
C ASP A 338 9.30 -12.12 -12.88
N LEU A 339 10.54 -12.58 -12.67
CA LEU A 339 11.31 -12.30 -11.46
C LEU A 339 11.77 -10.84 -11.41
N ALA A 340 12.15 -10.26 -12.55
CA ALA A 340 12.46 -8.84 -12.67
C ALA A 340 11.22 -7.95 -12.47
N GLN A 341 10.04 -8.38 -12.92
CA GLN A 341 8.78 -7.68 -12.64
C GLN A 341 8.42 -7.72 -11.15
N ILE A 342 8.53 -8.89 -10.50
CA ILE A 342 8.29 -9.05 -9.05
C ILE A 342 9.27 -8.18 -8.24
N SER A 343 10.56 -8.16 -8.63
CA SER A 343 11.57 -7.35 -7.94
C SER A 343 11.29 -5.85 -8.07
N ARG A 344 10.84 -5.39 -9.25
CA ARG A 344 10.37 -4.00 -9.45
C ARG A 344 9.15 -3.68 -8.58
N GLY A 345 8.13 -4.53 -8.60
CA GLY A 345 6.93 -4.37 -7.78
C GLY A 345 7.24 -4.30 -6.29
N PHE A 346 8.15 -5.16 -5.80
CA PHE A 346 8.63 -5.12 -4.42
C PHE A 346 9.36 -3.81 -4.10
N ASN A 347 10.27 -3.34 -4.96
CA ASN A 347 10.98 -2.08 -4.75
C ASN A 347 10.01 -0.88 -4.70
N THR A 348 9.03 -0.81 -5.61
CA THR A 348 7.99 0.22 -5.60
C THR A 348 7.12 0.16 -4.34
N PHE A 349 6.78 -1.05 -3.87
CA PHE A 349 6.04 -1.22 -2.62
C PHE A 349 6.83 -0.70 -1.41
N VAL A 350 8.11 -1.05 -1.30
CA VAL A 350 9.00 -0.58 -0.22
C VAL A 350 9.22 0.93 -0.30
N GLU A 351 9.40 1.50 -1.50
CA GLU A 351 9.50 2.94 -1.71
C GLU A 351 8.25 3.69 -1.26
N ASN A 352 7.07 3.19 -1.60
CA ASN A 352 5.80 3.79 -1.16
C ASN A 352 5.64 3.73 0.37
N LEU A 353 6.01 2.61 1.00
CA LEU A 353 6.03 2.48 2.45
C LEU A 353 7.03 3.45 3.10
N GLN A 354 8.23 3.57 2.54
CA GLN A 354 9.26 4.51 3.02
C GLN A 354 8.75 5.95 2.98
N ASN A 355 8.17 6.36 1.85
CA ASN A 355 7.60 7.70 1.68
C ASN A 355 6.42 7.96 2.62
N MET A 356 5.57 6.95 2.85
CA MET A 356 4.47 7.04 3.82
C MET A 356 5.01 7.23 5.24
N MET A 357 5.99 6.43 5.66
CA MET A 357 6.61 6.56 6.99
C MET A 357 7.35 7.89 7.18
N LEU A 358 8.03 8.40 6.14
CA LEU A 358 8.64 9.73 6.17
C LEU A 358 7.60 10.83 6.39
N LYS A 359 6.45 10.76 5.72
CA LYS A 359 5.34 11.71 5.92
C LYS A 359 4.75 11.59 7.33
N VAL A 360 4.60 10.38 7.87
CA VAL A 360 4.13 10.18 9.25
C VAL A 360 5.14 10.75 10.26
N SER A 361 6.45 10.55 10.05
CA SER A 361 7.50 11.13 10.89
C SER A 361 7.46 12.66 10.87
N GLN A 362 7.35 13.28 9.68
CA GLN A 362 7.22 14.73 9.55
C GLN A 362 5.94 15.27 10.22
N ALA A 363 4.81 14.58 10.05
CA ALA A 363 3.56 14.95 10.70
C ALA A 363 3.66 14.83 12.23
N SER A 364 4.30 13.76 12.74
CA SER A 364 4.57 13.57 14.17
C SER A 364 5.42 14.70 14.75
N GLN A 365 6.48 15.12 14.06
CA GLN A 365 7.31 16.26 14.49
C GLN A 365 6.49 17.57 14.53
N MET A 366 5.65 17.82 13.54
CA MET A 366 4.78 18.99 13.50
C MET A 366 3.74 18.96 14.63
N ILE A 367 3.12 17.80 14.90
CA ILE A 367 2.22 17.60 16.03
C ILE A 367 2.95 17.87 17.35
N SER A 368 4.17 17.34 17.52
CA SER A 368 4.99 17.59 18.71
C SER A 368 5.26 19.09 18.93
N SER A 369 5.59 19.83 17.88
CA SER A 369 5.79 21.28 17.96
C SER A 369 4.49 22.01 18.35
N ASN A 370 3.35 21.61 17.77
CA ASN A 370 2.05 22.20 18.08
C ASN A 370 1.61 21.91 19.51
N ILE A 371 1.91 20.72 20.04
CA ILE A 371 1.65 20.34 21.44
C ILE A 371 2.47 21.21 22.39
N THR A 372 3.75 21.44 22.11
CA THR A 372 4.58 22.33 22.92
C THR A 372 4.05 23.76 22.92
N GLN A 373 3.65 24.28 21.75
CA GLN A 373 3.03 25.60 21.65
C GLN A 373 1.70 25.66 22.41
N LEU A 374 0.87 24.62 22.30
CA LEU A 374 -0.41 24.54 23.02
C LEU A 374 -0.19 24.54 24.53
N SER A 375 0.76 23.74 25.02
CA SER A 375 1.13 23.69 26.44
C SER A 375 1.58 25.06 26.95
N GLN A 376 2.43 25.76 26.18
CA GLN A 376 2.86 27.12 26.53
C GLN A 376 1.68 28.10 26.58
N ASN A 377 0.81 28.10 25.56
CA ASN A 377 -0.38 28.96 25.54
C ASN A 377 -1.33 28.64 26.70
N THR A 378 -1.47 27.37 27.08
CA THR A 378 -2.30 26.98 28.24
C THR A 378 -1.71 27.49 29.55
N GLN A 379 -0.38 27.43 29.73
CA GLN A 379 0.30 27.96 30.90
C GLN A 379 0.17 29.49 31.00
N GLU A 380 0.29 30.20 29.87
CA GLU A 380 0.07 31.65 29.80
C GLU A 380 -1.39 32.00 30.15
N ASN A 381 -2.37 31.26 29.61
CA ASN A 381 -3.77 31.44 29.95
C ASN A 381 -4.06 31.20 31.44
N GLU A 382 -3.43 30.22 32.07
CA GLU A 382 -3.57 29.97 33.51
C GLU A 382 -3.16 31.20 34.32
N SER A 383 -1.99 31.78 34.01
CA SER A 383 -1.50 33.00 34.68
C SER A 383 -2.43 34.21 34.46
N VAL A 384 -2.97 34.36 33.25
CA VAL A 384 -3.94 35.43 32.94
C VAL A 384 -5.25 35.23 33.73
N LEU A 385 -5.73 33.99 33.86
CA LEU A 385 -6.95 33.70 34.62
C LEU A 385 -6.77 33.92 36.12
N GLU A 386 -5.61 33.62 36.69
CA GLU A 386 -5.28 33.96 38.07
C GLU A 386 -5.33 35.48 38.30
N ALA A 387 -4.72 36.25 37.38
CA ALA A 387 -4.77 37.71 37.43
C ALA A 387 -6.20 38.25 37.34
N HIS A 388 -7.02 37.73 36.41
CA HIS A 388 -8.42 38.11 36.28
C HIS A 388 -9.27 37.74 37.51
N SER A 389 -8.97 36.63 38.18
CA SER A 389 -9.62 36.27 39.44
C SER A 389 -9.35 37.33 40.51
N ALA A 390 -8.09 37.75 40.67
CA ALA A 390 -7.71 38.78 41.63
C ALA A 390 -8.33 40.14 41.30
N GLU A 391 -8.34 40.54 40.03
CA GLU A 391 -8.97 41.78 39.56
C GLU A 391 -10.49 41.76 39.80
N THR A 392 -11.14 40.62 39.56
CA THR A 392 -12.56 40.42 39.83
C THR A 392 -12.88 40.61 41.32
N GLU A 393 -12.06 40.06 42.21
CA GLU A 393 -12.22 40.21 43.67
C GLU A 393 -12.03 41.66 44.14
N GLN A 394 -11.08 42.38 43.54
CA GLN A 394 -10.90 43.81 43.80
C GLN A 394 -12.11 44.64 43.36
N VAL A 395 -12.67 44.36 42.17
CA VAL A 395 -13.87 45.07 41.68
C VAL A 395 -15.08 44.78 42.57
N VAL A 396 -15.25 43.53 43.03
CA VAL A 396 -16.32 43.19 44.00
C VAL A 396 -16.17 43.97 45.30
N THR A 397 -14.93 44.13 45.79
CA THR A 397 -14.64 44.94 46.98
C THR A 397 -15.03 46.40 46.75
N ALA A 398 -14.64 46.99 45.62
CA ALA A 398 -14.97 48.37 45.27
C ALA A 398 -16.49 48.59 45.13
N ILE A 399 -17.23 47.63 44.56
CA ILE A 399 -18.70 47.70 44.48
C ILE A 399 -19.34 47.64 45.87
N THR A 400 -18.78 46.82 46.78
CA THR A 400 -19.25 46.75 48.16
C THR A 400 -19.04 48.08 48.89
N GLU A 401 -17.86 48.69 48.74
CA GLU A 401 -17.58 50.04 49.27
C GLU A 401 -18.48 51.11 48.66
N MET A 402 -18.80 51.01 47.37
CA MET A 402 -19.73 51.91 46.69
C MET A 402 -21.15 51.80 47.23
N SER A 403 -21.63 50.57 47.50
CA SER A 403 -22.95 50.34 48.09
C SER A 403 -23.04 50.91 49.52
N GLU A 404 -22.02 50.70 50.34
CA GLU A 404 -21.94 51.29 51.69
C GLU A 404 -21.85 52.82 51.63
N SER A 405 -21.11 53.37 50.67
CA SER A 405 -21.03 54.82 50.46
C SER A 405 -22.38 55.41 50.07
N ALA A 406 -23.11 54.78 49.14
CA ALA A 406 -24.47 55.19 48.78
C ALA A 406 -25.40 55.15 50.00
N ARG A 407 -25.35 54.08 50.81
CA ARG A 407 -26.12 53.98 52.05
C ARG A 407 -25.81 55.10 53.03
N SER A 408 -24.53 55.44 53.21
CA SER A 408 -24.11 56.54 54.06
C SER A 408 -24.59 57.90 53.53
N ILE A 409 -24.56 58.13 52.22
CA ILE A 409 -25.09 59.35 51.61
C ILE A 409 -26.60 59.46 51.84
N ALA A 410 -27.36 58.38 51.66
CA ALA A 410 -28.80 58.37 51.91
C ALA A 410 -29.13 58.74 53.37
N GLN A 411 -28.36 58.24 54.34
CA GLN A 411 -28.50 58.63 55.75
C GLN A 411 -28.19 60.11 55.97
N ASN A 412 -27.12 60.63 55.37
CA ASN A 412 -26.76 62.04 55.46
C ASN A 412 -27.83 62.96 54.86
N VAL A 413 -28.44 62.55 53.73
CA VAL A 413 -29.55 63.27 53.11
C VAL A 413 -30.78 63.28 54.02
N SER A 414 -31.15 62.15 54.62
CA SER A 414 -32.25 62.08 55.59
C SER A 414 -32.01 63.01 56.77
N GLN A 415 -30.79 63.03 57.32
CA GLN A 415 -30.43 63.93 58.41
C GLN A 415 -30.46 65.40 57.98
N SER A 416 -30.02 65.70 56.74
CA SER A 416 -30.06 67.05 56.18
C SER A 416 -31.50 67.55 56.05
N ASN A 417 -32.43 66.69 55.61
CA ASN A 417 -33.86 66.99 55.52
C ASN A 417 -34.48 67.32 56.88
N ASP A 418 -34.16 66.55 57.93
CA ASP A 418 -34.64 66.82 59.29
C ASP A 418 -34.15 68.21 59.81
N ILE A 419 -32.92 68.57 59.47
CA ILE A 419 -32.31 69.86 59.82
C ILE A 419 -32.96 71.01 59.04
N THR A 420 -33.17 70.87 57.73
CA THR A 420 -33.83 71.89 56.91
C THR A 420 -35.29 72.07 57.28
N GLU A 421 -36.03 71.00 57.58
CA GLU A 421 -37.40 71.09 58.07
C GLU A 421 -37.47 71.88 59.39
N SER A 422 -36.56 71.57 60.33
CA SER A 422 -36.46 72.29 61.61
C SER A 422 -36.12 73.77 61.41
N ALA A 423 -35.16 74.09 60.53
CA ALA A 423 -34.78 75.47 60.22
C ALA A 423 -35.91 76.24 59.54
N SER A 424 -36.65 75.62 58.61
CA SER A 424 -37.81 76.21 57.96
C SER A 424 -38.93 76.56 58.95
N LYS A 425 -39.16 75.66 59.91
CA LYS A 425 -40.11 75.88 61.01
C LYS A 425 -39.69 77.04 61.92
N GLU A 426 -38.43 77.09 62.35
CA GLU A 426 -37.90 78.19 63.16
C GLU A 426 -37.93 79.53 62.42
N ALA A 427 -37.62 79.54 61.13
CA ALA A 427 -37.72 80.74 60.29
C ALA A 427 -39.15 81.25 60.21
N SER A 428 -40.12 80.34 60.01
CA SER A 428 -41.54 80.67 59.94
C SER A 428 -42.07 81.23 61.26
N GLN A 429 -41.68 80.63 62.39
CA GLN A 429 -42.02 81.13 63.73
C GLN A 429 -41.37 82.49 64.01
N SER A 430 -40.13 82.69 63.58
CA SER A 430 -39.44 83.98 63.72
C SER A 430 -40.12 85.08 62.90
N LEU A 431 -40.60 84.75 61.69
CA LEU A 431 -41.35 85.67 60.84
C LEU A 431 -42.65 86.13 61.53
N GLU A 432 -43.38 85.19 62.15
CA GLU A 432 -44.60 85.50 62.92
C GLU A 432 -44.32 86.44 64.10
N VAL A 433 -43.22 86.22 64.83
CA VAL A 433 -42.80 87.09 65.95
C VAL A 433 -42.44 88.50 65.44
N VAL A 434 -41.72 88.58 64.32
CA VAL A 434 -41.32 89.84 63.69
C VAL A 434 -42.53 90.63 63.18
N ASP A 435 -43.49 89.98 62.52
CA ASP A 435 -44.74 90.62 62.07
C ASP A 435 -45.55 91.17 63.25
N ASN A 436 -45.65 90.42 64.35
CA ASN A 436 -46.27 90.91 65.58
C ASN A 436 -45.53 92.11 66.18
N ALA A 437 -44.20 92.13 66.11
CA ALA A 437 -43.40 93.27 66.55
C ALA A 437 -43.66 94.51 65.69
N VAL A 438 -43.79 94.38 64.37
CA VAL A 438 -44.17 95.49 63.47
C VAL A 438 -45.53 96.07 63.85
N VAL A 439 -46.54 95.22 64.07
CA VAL A 439 -47.89 95.66 64.49
C VAL A 439 -47.83 96.41 65.82
N THR A 440 -47.06 95.89 66.79
CA THR A 440 -46.93 96.51 68.12
C THR A 440 -46.20 97.85 68.06
N VAL A 441 -45.14 97.96 67.27
CA VAL A 441 -44.40 99.22 67.08
C VAL A 441 -45.27 100.26 66.35
N SER A 442 -46.07 99.84 65.36
CA SER A 442 -47.02 100.73 64.68
C SER A 442 -48.06 101.29 65.66
N ALA A 443 -48.63 100.44 66.52
CA ALA A 443 -49.58 100.88 67.54
C ALA A 443 -48.94 101.86 68.55
N LEU A 444 -47.66 101.66 68.90
CA LEU A 444 -46.92 102.57 69.77
C LEU A 444 -46.68 103.93 69.12
N VAL A 445 -46.41 103.98 67.80
CA VAL A 445 -46.30 105.24 67.06
C VAL A 445 -47.62 106.01 67.12
N ASP A 446 -48.75 105.35 66.90
CA ASP A 446 -50.08 105.96 66.97
C ASP A 446 -50.39 106.50 68.38
N GLU A 447 -50.01 105.75 69.43
CA GLU A 447 -50.22 106.17 70.83
C GLU A 447 -49.35 107.38 71.21
N VAL A 448 -48.10 107.43 70.72
CA VAL A 448 -47.22 108.60 70.90
C VAL A 448 -47.75 109.82 70.15
N GLU A 449 -48.33 109.66 68.96
CA GLU A 449 -48.99 110.75 68.23
C GLU A 449 -50.21 111.30 68.98
N ASP A 450 -51.09 110.44 69.50
CA ASP A 450 -52.25 110.87 70.30
C ASP A 450 -51.80 111.61 71.57
N MET A 451 -50.77 111.10 72.25
CA MET A 451 -50.24 111.74 73.46
C MET A 451 -49.64 113.12 73.16
N SER A 452 -48.90 113.26 72.04
CA SER A 452 -48.36 114.53 71.58
C SER A 452 -49.48 115.54 71.27
N ALA A 453 -50.58 115.10 70.66
CA ALA A 453 -51.74 115.96 70.39
C ALA A 453 -52.40 116.46 71.69
N ARG A 454 -52.58 115.58 72.68
CA ARG A 454 -53.13 115.94 74.00
C ARG A 454 -52.27 116.94 74.75
N ILE A 455 -50.94 116.77 74.75
CA ILE A 455 -50.02 117.71 75.40
C ILE A 455 -50.01 119.05 74.66
N THR A 456 -50.11 119.05 73.34
CA THR A 456 -50.24 120.29 72.56
C THR A 456 -51.52 121.05 72.94
N SER A 457 -52.65 120.36 73.10
CA SER A 457 -53.89 120.96 73.61
C SER A 457 -53.71 121.52 75.03
N MET A 458 -53.04 120.78 75.91
CA MET A 458 -52.76 121.23 77.28
C MET A 458 -51.88 122.49 77.29
N ASN A 459 -50.90 122.58 76.41
CA ASN A 459 -50.08 123.78 76.20
C ASN A 459 -50.93 124.98 75.77
N GLN A 460 -51.88 124.79 74.85
CA GLN A 460 -52.79 125.85 74.43
C GLN A 460 -53.67 126.33 75.58
N ASP A 461 -54.18 125.42 76.42
CA ASP A 461 -55.02 125.79 77.56
C ASP A 461 -54.21 126.49 78.66
N ALA A 462 -52.98 126.05 78.94
CA ALA A 462 -52.08 126.73 79.87
C ALA A 462 -51.76 128.17 79.43
N ASN A 463 -51.53 128.40 78.13
CA ASN A 463 -51.33 129.75 77.58
C ASN A 463 -52.58 130.64 77.77
N LYS A 464 -53.79 130.11 77.51
CA LYS A 464 -55.03 130.86 77.76
C LYS A 464 -55.19 131.23 79.24
N ILE A 465 -54.81 130.34 80.16
CA ILE A 465 -54.84 130.65 81.61
C ILE A 465 -53.83 131.76 81.92
N SER A 466 -52.63 131.70 81.34
CA SER A 466 -51.61 132.76 81.50
C SER A 466 -52.13 134.13 81.04
N ASP A 467 -52.83 134.19 79.89
CA ASP A 467 -53.45 135.42 79.40
C ASP A 467 -54.50 135.97 80.38
N VAL A 468 -55.35 135.10 80.94
CA VAL A 468 -56.35 135.49 81.94
C VAL A 468 -55.67 136.01 83.22
N LEU A 469 -54.59 135.37 83.68
CA LEU A 469 -53.86 135.82 84.86
C LEU A 469 -53.18 137.17 84.67
N ASN A 470 -52.66 137.45 83.47
CA ASN A 470 -52.12 138.77 83.13
C ASN A 470 -53.20 139.84 83.29
N VAL A 471 -54.42 139.60 82.79
CA VAL A 471 -55.56 140.51 82.96
C VAL A 471 -55.94 140.66 84.44
N ILE A 472 -55.94 139.58 85.23
CA ILE A 472 -56.23 139.66 86.68
C ILE A 472 -55.14 140.46 87.40
N GLY A 473 -53.87 140.28 87.04
CA GLY A 473 -52.75 141.06 87.54
C GLY A 473 -52.92 142.54 87.23
N GLU A 474 -53.23 142.90 85.98
CA GLU A 474 -53.53 144.28 85.59
C GLU A 474 -54.70 144.88 86.39
N ILE A 475 -55.78 144.13 86.58
CA ILE A 475 -56.93 144.55 87.41
C ILE A 475 -56.49 144.74 88.87
N SER A 476 -55.66 143.85 89.39
CA SER A 476 -55.18 143.91 90.77
C SER A 476 -54.27 145.12 90.99
N GLU A 477 -53.37 145.41 90.06
CA GLU A 477 -52.52 146.61 90.08
C GLU A 477 -53.37 147.89 90.00
N GLN A 478 -54.35 147.94 89.10
CA GLN A 478 -55.33 149.04 89.03
C GLN A 478 -56.10 149.19 90.34
N THR A 479 -56.53 148.09 90.95
CA THR A 479 -57.25 148.09 92.23
C THR A 479 -56.37 148.59 93.36
N ASN A 480 -55.09 148.19 93.40
CA ASN A 480 -54.09 148.68 94.35
C ASN A 480 -53.85 150.20 94.20
N LEU A 481 -53.79 150.72 92.97
CA LEU A 481 -53.68 152.16 92.68
C LEU A 481 -54.94 152.94 93.09
N LEU A 482 -56.13 152.41 92.81
CA LEU A 482 -57.40 152.99 93.24
C LEU A 482 -57.51 153.03 94.77
N ALA A 483 -57.12 151.94 95.44
CA ALA A 483 -57.11 151.83 96.89
C ALA A 483 -56.09 152.78 97.53
N LEU A 484 -54.91 152.94 96.93
CA LEU A 484 -53.91 153.93 97.35
C LEU A 484 -54.47 155.35 97.26
N ASN A 485 -55.11 155.71 96.15
CA ASN A 485 -55.75 157.01 95.98
C ASN A 485 -56.86 157.24 97.02
N ALA A 486 -57.66 156.21 97.32
CA ALA A 486 -58.70 156.27 98.35
C ALA A 486 -58.11 156.42 99.77
N ALA A 487 -57.01 155.73 100.09
CA ALA A 487 -56.33 155.85 101.38
C ALA A 487 -55.72 157.25 101.57
N ILE A 488 -55.15 157.84 100.52
CA ILE A 488 -54.64 159.22 100.52
C ILE A 488 -55.78 160.22 100.80
N GLU A 489 -56.92 160.08 100.14
CA GLU A 489 -58.05 161.01 100.33
C GLU A 489 -58.74 160.80 101.70
N ALA A 490 -58.77 159.57 102.22
CA ALA A 490 -59.23 159.27 103.57
C ALA A 490 -58.34 159.89 104.66
N ALA A 491 -57.00 159.86 104.47
CA ALA A 491 -56.07 160.56 105.35
C ALA A 491 -56.26 162.09 105.31
N ARG A 492 -56.63 162.63 104.14
CA ARG A 492 -56.91 164.06 103.93
C ARG A 492 -58.17 164.56 104.64
N ALA A 493 -59.17 163.69 104.83
CA ALA A 493 -60.42 163.98 105.54
C ALA A 493 -60.30 163.97 107.09
N GLY A 494 -59.14 163.63 107.64
CA GLY A 494 -58.89 163.63 109.09
C GLY A 494 -59.75 162.61 109.86
N GLU A 495 -60.23 162.97 111.06
CA GLU A 495 -60.99 162.06 111.94
C GLU A 495 -62.28 161.50 111.31
N GLN A 496 -62.91 162.21 110.34
CA GLN A 496 -64.09 161.72 109.61
C GLN A 496 -63.77 160.62 108.58
N GLY A 497 -62.50 160.51 108.16
CA GLY A 497 -62.05 159.56 107.14
C GLY A 497 -61.53 158.22 107.68
N ARG A 498 -61.42 158.04 109.00
CA ARG A 498 -60.79 156.84 109.62
C ARG A 498 -61.42 155.53 109.19
N GLY A 499 -62.75 155.46 109.11
CA GLY A 499 -63.45 154.24 108.66
C GLY A 499 -63.17 153.90 107.19
N PHE A 500 -63.05 154.92 106.34
CA PHE A 500 -62.71 154.75 104.92
C PHE A 500 -61.24 154.37 104.71
N ALA A 501 -60.32 154.92 105.51
CA ALA A 501 -58.90 154.59 105.45
C ALA A 501 -58.65 153.10 105.72
N VAL A 502 -59.33 152.53 106.73
CA VAL A 502 -59.22 151.09 107.05
C VAL A 502 -59.70 150.22 105.90
N VAL A 503 -60.83 150.58 105.25
CA VAL A 503 -61.32 149.83 104.08
C VAL A 503 -60.36 149.96 102.89
N ALA A 504 -59.81 151.15 102.66
CA ALA A 504 -58.86 151.37 101.57
C ALA A 504 -57.54 150.58 101.78
N ASP A 505 -57.01 150.53 103.00
CA ASP A 505 -55.83 149.70 103.31
C ASP A 505 -56.14 148.20 103.20
N GLU A 506 -57.35 147.75 103.57
CA GLU A 506 -57.76 146.35 103.40
C GLU A 506 -57.91 145.97 101.92
N VAL A 507 -58.50 146.84 101.09
CA VAL A 507 -58.59 146.65 99.62
C VAL A 507 -57.20 146.65 98.99
N ARG A 508 -56.29 147.52 99.46
CA ARG A 508 -54.90 147.58 99.00
C ARG A 508 -54.13 146.31 99.37
N ALA A 509 -54.29 145.81 100.60
CA ALA A 509 -53.69 144.56 101.03
C ALA A 509 -54.25 143.37 100.23
N LEU A 510 -55.56 143.35 99.94
CA LEU A 510 -56.19 142.33 99.11
C LEU A 510 -55.66 142.36 97.67
N ALA A 511 -55.54 143.54 97.07
CA ALA A 511 -54.97 143.72 95.73
C ALA A 511 -53.48 143.33 95.68
N ALA A 512 -52.68 143.67 96.69
CA ALA A 512 -51.29 143.19 96.77
C ALA A 512 -51.22 141.66 96.90
N ARG A 513 -52.13 141.04 97.66
CA ARG A 513 -52.21 139.58 97.83
C ARG A 513 -52.66 138.88 96.55
N THR A 514 -53.62 139.45 95.83
CA THR A 514 -54.07 138.97 94.52
C THR A 514 -52.94 139.06 93.50
N GLN A 515 -52.20 140.17 93.45
CA GLN A 515 -51.04 140.33 92.57
C GLN A 515 -49.95 139.27 92.85
N SER A 516 -49.61 139.07 94.13
CA SER A 516 -48.63 138.04 94.53
C SER A 516 -49.10 136.65 94.10
N SER A 517 -50.40 136.35 94.28
CA SER A 517 -50.98 135.06 93.89
C SER A 517 -50.98 134.88 92.36
N THR A 518 -51.27 135.91 91.58
CA THR A 518 -51.22 135.84 90.11
C THR A 518 -49.80 135.62 89.61
N THR A 519 -48.79 136.25 90.25
CA THR A 519 -47.37 136.03 89.91
C THR A 519 -46.94 134.61 90.25
N GLU A 520 -47.28 134.08 91.43
CA GLU A 520 -46.99 132.70 91.80
C GLU A 520 -47.64 131.68 90.82
N ILE A 521 -48.89 131.92 90.40
CA ILE A 521 -49.55 131.04 89.42
C ILE A 521 -48.92 131.20 88.02
N SER A 522 -48.51 132.41 87.63
CA SER A 522 -47.77 132.63 86.39
C SER A 522 -46.45 131.85 86.37
N ASP A 523 -45.67 131.89 87.45
CA ASP A 523 -44.41 131.14 87.56
C ASP A 523 -44.66 129.61 87.49
N MET A 524 -45.73 129.12 88.13
CA MET A 524 -46.15 127.71 88.02
C MET A 524 -46.56 127.32 86.59
N LEU A 525 -47.24 128.22 85.86
CA LEU A 525 -47.61 128.00 84.46
C LEU A 525 -46.40 128.02 83.54
N THR A 526 -45.44 128.92 83.74
CA THR A 526 -44.19 128.92 82.98
C THR A 526 -43.44 127.60 83.19
N ALA A 527 -43.31 127.13 84.43
CA ALA A 527 -42.70 125.84 84.72
C ALA A 527 -43.48 124.67 84.08
N LEU A 528 -44.82 124.75 84.04
CA LEU A 528 -45.67 123.77 83.36
C LEU A 528 -45.42 123.76 81.84
N LEU A 529 -45.39 124.93 81.19
CA LEU A 529 -45.15 125.11 79.75
C LEU A 529 -43.75 124.63 79.33
N ASP A 530 -42.73 124.88 80.16
CA ASP A 530 -41.38 124.36 79.95
C ASP A 530 -41.33 122.83 80.09
N GLY A 531 -42.05 122.30 81.08
CA GLY A 531 -42.18 120.86 81.32
C GLY A 531 -42.88 120.14 80.17
N THR A 532 -44.00 120.66 79.68
CA THR A 532 -44.74 120.10 78.53
C THR A 532 -43.94 120.19 77.23
N SER A 533 -43.21 121.28 76.99
CA SER A 533 -42.32 121.40 75.84
C SER A 533 -41.26 120.29 75.82
N SER A 534 -40.64 120.03 76.97
CA SER A 534 -39.67 118.94 77.15
C SER A 534 -40.29 117.56 76.87
N VAL A 535 -41.54 117.34 77.28
CA VAL A 535 -42.25 116.08 77.01
C VAL A 535 -42.56 115.92 75.51
N VAL A 536 -42.95 117.00 74.80
CA VAL A 536 -43.16 116.97 73.34
C VAL A 536 -41.86 116.63 72.61
N GLU A 537 -40.72 117.20 73.01
CA GLU A 537 -39.42 116.85 72.43
C GLU A 537 -39.07 115.37 72.65
N ALA A 538 -39.30 114.85 73.86
CA ALA A 538 -39.08 113.45 74.19
C ALA A 538 -40.00 112.50 73.37
N MET A 539 -41.26 112.89 73.15
CA MET A 539 -42.19 112.17 72.28
C MET A 539 -41.73 112.17 70.81
N GLY A 540 -41.22 113.30 70.31
CA GLY A 540 -40.63 113.38 68.97
C GLY A 540 -39.47 112.40 68.78
N LYS A 541 -38.54 112.36 69.74
CA LYS A 541 -37.43 111.37 69.74
C LYS A 541 -37.93 109.93 69.83
N THR A 542 -38.94 109.68 70.66
CA THR A 542 -39.54 108.34 70.81
C THR A 542 -40.18 107.88 69.49
N LYS A 543 -40.88 108.78 68.79
CA LYS A 543 -41.46 108.52 67.48
C LYS A 543 -40.40 108.14 66.44
N GLU A 544 -39.31 108.92 66.34
CA GLU A 544 -38.18 108.60 65.45
C GLU A 544 -37.55 107.23 65.76
N GLN A 545 -37.38 106.91 67.04
CA GLN A 545 -36.85 105.61 67.47
C GLN A 545 -37.80 104.46 67.10
N CYS A 546 -39.11 104.65 67.25
CA CYS A 546 -40.11 103.66 66.84
C CYS A 546 -40.08 103.44 65.32
N GLN A 547 -40.01 104.50 64.52
CA GLN A 547 -39.90 104.39 63.06
C GLN A 547 -38.63 103.64 62.64
N SER A 548 -37.47 104.00 63.23
CA SER A 548 -36.22 103.29 62.96
C SER A 548 -36.28 101.81 63.36
N THR A 549 -37.00 101.49 64.44
CA THR A 549 -37.23 100.11 64.88
C THR A 549 -38.12 99.36 63.89
N ALA A 550 -39.19 99.98 63.38
CA ALA A 550 -40.06 99.40 62.36
C ALA A 550 -39.28 99.11 61.06
N ASP A 551 -38.45 100.05 60.59
CA ASP A 551 -37.64 99.87 59.38
C ASP A 551 -36.66 98.68 59.52
N LYS A 552 -35.94 98.60 60.66
CA LYS A 552 -35.04 97.47 60.95
C LYS A 552 -35.78 96.15 61.08
N THR A 553 -36.98 96.15 61.65
CA THR A 553 -37.82 94.95 61.78
C THR A 553 -38.28 94.45 60.41
N SER A 554 -38.59 95.37 59.49
CA SER A 554 -38.89 95.05 58.09
C SER A 554 -37.69 94.41 57.37
N GLU A 555 -36.47 94.93 57.59
CA GLU A 555 -35.24 94.34 57.03
C GLU A 555 -35.00 92.91 57.53
N VAL A 556 -35.26 92.65 58.81
CA VAL A 556 -35.21 91.29 59.40
C VAL A 556 -36.26 90.37 58.76
N SER A 557 -37.50 90.83 58.58
CA SER A 557 -38.56 90.07 57.92
C SER A 557 -38.17 89.65 56.48
N ASN A 558 -37.60 90.59 55.71
CA ASN A 558 -37.10 90.29 54.37
C ASN A 558 -35.95 89.26 54.39
N SER A 559 -35.02 89.39 55.35
CA SER A 559 -33.90 88.45 55.51
C SER A 559 -34.38 87.04 55.86
N LEU A 560 -35.38 86.91 56.74
CA LEU A 560 -36.01 85.63 57.09
C LEU A 560 -36.75 85.00 55.89
N THR A 561 -37.38 85.83 55.05
CA THR A 561 -38.03 85.37 53.81
C THR A 561 -37.02 84.79 52.82
N ILE A 562 -35.88 85.46 52.62
CA ILE A 562 -34.79 84.96 51.77
C ILE A 562 -34.22 83.65 52.35
N MET A 563 -34.00 83.60 53.67
CA MET A 563 -33.50 82.40 54.35
C MET A 563 -34.45 81.20 54.17
N SER A 564 -35.76 81.41 54.34
CA SER A 564 -36.78 80.37 54.11
C SER A 564 -36.76 79.86 52.67
N ALA A 565 -36.60 80.75 51.68
CA ALA A 565 -36.45 80.35 50.28
C ALA A 565 -35.18 79.52 50.04
N SER A 566 -34.04 79.90 50.61
CA SER A 566 -32.79 79.12 50.52
C SER A 566 -32.89 77.75 51.21
N VAL A 567 -33.56 77.66 52.36
CA VAL A 567 -33.80 76.37 53.03
C VAL A 567 -34.64 75.43 52.14
N ARG A 568 -35.63 75.97 51.43
CA ARG A 568 -36.43 75.20 50.48
C ARG A 568 -35.61 74.70 49.29
N GLU A 569 -34.70 75.53 48.77
CA GLU A 569 -33.77 75.11 47.71
C GLU A 569 -32.86 73.96 48.16
N ILE A 570 -32.41 73.97 49.42
CA ILE A 570 -31.63 72.86 49.99
C ILE A 570 -32.46 71.57 50.07
N ASP A 571 -33.75 71.67 50.43
CA ASP A 571 -34.68 70.53 50.45
C ASP A 571 -34.89 69.91 49.05
N ASP A 572 -35.05 70.76 48.03
CA ASP A 572 -35.17 70.33 46.64
C ASP A 572 -33.89 69.61 46.16
N VAL A 573 -32.70 70.16 46.48
CA VAL A 573 -31.41 69.52 46.16
C VAL A 573 -31.25 68.20 46.92
N SER A 574 -31.65 68.15 48.19
CA SER A 574 -31.57 66.93 49.00
C SER A 574 -32.45 65.82 48.42
N THR A 575 -33.62 66.14 47.89
CA THR A 575 -34.49 65.20 47.17
C THR A 575 -33.82 64.65 45.90
N GLN A 576 -33.10 65.49 45.14
CA GLN A 576 -32.32 65.04 43.98
C GLN A 576 -31.16 64.13 44.38
N ILE A 577 -30.45 64.45 45.47
CA ILE A 577 -29.35 63.61 45.98
C ILE A 577 -29.92 62.26 46.44
N ALA A 578 -31.07 62.22 47.12
CA ALA A 578 -31.72 60.96 47.51
C ALA A 578 -32.00 60.08 46.29
N THR A 579 -32.61 60.66 45.25
CA THR A 579 -32.92 59.94 44.00
C THR A 579 -31.65 59.40 43.33
N ALA A 580 -30.62 60.23 43.19
CA ALA A 580 -29.34 59.81 42.61
C ALA A 580 -28.65 58.72 43.44
N THR A 581 -28.83 58.74 44.76
CA THR A 581 -28.27 57.74 45.68
C THR A 581 -29.00 56.40 45.57
N GLU A 582 -30.33 56.41 45.41
CA GLU A 582 -31.11 55.20 45.11
C GLU A 582 -30.69 54.57 43.77
N GLU A 583 -30.49 55.39 42.74
CA GLU A 583 -29.97 54.93 41.44
C GLU A 583 -28.57 54.33 41.59
N GLN A 584 -27.67 54.97 42.33
CA GLN A 584 -26.33 54.42 42.61
C GLN A 584 -26.39 53.07 43.33
N SER A 585 -27.29 52.91 44.30
CA SER A 585 -27.47 51.65 45.01
C SER A 585 -27.96 50.55 44.08
N ALA A 586 -28.92 50.86 43.19
CA ALA A 586 -29.43 49.90 42.20
C ALA A 586 -28.33 49.47 41.21
N VAL A 587 -27.52 50.42 40.73
CA VAL A 587 -26.37 50.14 39.86
C VAL A 587 -25.32 49.28 40.58
N ALA A 588 -25.05 49.55 41.87
CA ALA A 588 -24.13 48.74 42.65
C ALA A 588 -24.60 47.28 42.79
N GLU A 589 -25.91 47.06 43.05
CA GLU A 589 -26.49 45.71 43.10
C GLU A 589 -26.38 44.97 41.75
N GLU A 590 -26.68 45.66 40.64
CA GLU A 590 -26.56 45.08 39.30
C GLU A 590 -25.10 44.72 38.98
N LEU A 591 -24.16 45.62 39.27
CA LEU A 591 -22.73 45.36 39.10
C LEU A 591 -22.27 44.18 39.96
N SER A 592 -22.73 44.07 41.21
CA SER A 592 -22.42 42.93 42.08
C SER A 592 -22.86 41.61 41.46
N LYS A 593 -24.09 41.57 40.92
CA LYS A 593 -24.61 40.38 40.20
C LYS A 593 -23.81 40.04 38.94
N ASN A 594 -23.40 41.05 38.19
CA ASN A 594 -22.56 40.87 37.00
C ASN A 594 -21.17 40.33 37.39
N MET A 595 -20.57 40.82 38.46
CA MET A 595 -19.28 40.33 38.95
C MET A 595 -19.35 38.89 39.47
N LEU A 596 -20.44 38.49 40.12
CA LEU A 596 -20.66 37.08 40.47
C LEU A 596 -20.69 36.18 39.23
N SER A 597 -21.35 36.64 38.17
CA SER A 597 -21.40 35.91 36.88
C SER A 597 -20.02 35.82 36.23
N ILE A 598 -19.22 36.91 36.28
CA ILE A 598 -17.83 36.92 35.80
C ILE A 598 -16.96 35.96 36.59
N ARG A 599 -17.08 35.94 37.93
CA ARG A 599 -16.35 35.00 38.78
C ARG A 599 -16.65 33.55 38.41
N ASP A 600 -17.91 33.21 38.17
CA ASP A 600 -18.32 31.86 37.78
C ASP A 600 -17.79 31.49 36.38
N MET A 601 -17.73 32.45 35.44
CA MET A 601 -17.07 32.26 34.15
C MET A 601 -15.58 32.02 34.29
N VAL A 602 -14.87 32.82 35.09
CA VAL A 602 -13.42 32.63 35.37
C VAL A 602 -13.18 31.25 35.97
N SER A 603 -13.97 30.82 36.94
CA SER A 603 -13.87 29.47 37.52
C SER A 603 -14.06 28.37 36.47
N SER A 604 -15.00 28.55 35.53
CA SER A 604 -15.26 27.59 34.45
C SER A 604 -14.11 27.55 33.42
N LEU A 605 -13.48 28.71 33.16
CA LEU A 605 -12.30 28.81 32.29
C LEU A 605 -11.09 28.14 32.92
N VAL A 606 -10.88 28.27 34.23
CA VAL A 606 -9.80 27.56 34.95
C VAL A 606 -9.97 26.05 34.82
N GLU A 607 -11.19 25.54 35.00
CA GLU A 607 -11.46 24.10 34.84
C GLU A 607 -11.25 23.64 33.39
N SER A 608 -11.70 24.43 32.41
CA SER A 608 -11.46 24.16 30.99
C SER A 608 -9.96 24.17 30.65
N GLY A 609 -9.19 25.06 31.28
CA GLY A 609 -7.73 25.09 31.19
C GLY A 609 -7.10 23.78 31.65
N LYS A 610 -7.49 23.28 32.83
CA LYS A 610 -7.01 21.98 33.36
C LYS A 610 -7.33 20.81 32.44
N GLN A 611 -8.54 20.78 31.88
CA GLN A 611 -8.93 19.78 30.88
C GLN A 611 -8.05 19.87 29.62
N THR A 612 -7.72 21.08 29.18
CA THR A 612 -6.83 21.30 28.03
C THR A 612 -5.42 20.78 28.30
N VAL A 613 -4.87 20.99 29.51
CA VAL A 613 -3.56 20.41 29.92
C VAL A 613 -3.62 18.89 29.81
N SER A 614 -4.61 18.24 30.43
CA SER A 614 -4.73 16.78 30.43
C SER A 614 -4.89 16.19 29.02
N ALA A 615 -5.65 16.85 28.14
CA ALA A 615 -5.78 16.46 26.74
C ALA A 615 -4.46 16.62 25.97
N THR A 616 -3.73 17.70 26.23
CA THR A 616 -2.42 17.97 25.62
C THR A 616 -1.38 16.93 26.04
N ASP A 617 -1.36 16.53 27.31
CA ASP A 617 -0.50 15.46 27.83
C ASP A 617 -0.82 14.11 27.15
N SER A 618 -2.11 13.79 27.01
CA SER A 618 -2.56 12.57 26.33
C SER A 618 -2.16 12.57 24.85
N LEU A 619 -2.25 13.72 24.18
CA LEU A 619 -1.83 13.88 22.80
C LEU A 619 -0.32 13.78 22.65
N SER A 620 0.44 14.33 23.61
CA SER A 620 1.90 14.23 23.69
C SER A 620 2.33 12.76 23.78
N GLN A 621 1.71 12.01 24.70
CA GLN A 621 1.99 10.58 24.87
C GLN A 621 1.65 9.77 23.61
N SER A 622 0.50 10.04 22.99
CA SER A 622 0.10 9.37 21.73
C SER A 622 1.05 9.67 20.59
N ASN A 623 1.52 10.92 20.47
CA ASN A 623 2.47 11.32 19.45
C ASN A 623 3.87 10.74 19.68
N GLN A 624 4.32 10.65 20.93
CA GLN A 624 5.56 9.93 21.29
C GLN A 624 5.48 8.44 20.94
N GLU A 625 4.33 7.80 21.14
CA GLU A 625 4.13 6.41 20.73
C GLU A 625 4.17 6.26 19.21
N LEU A 626 3.54 7.17 18.45
CA LEU A 626 3.64 7.20 16.98
C LEU A 626 5.09 7.38 16.51
N ASP A 627 5.83 8.31 17.11
CA ASP A 627 7.25 8.53 16.79
C ASP A 627 8.10 7.30 17.09
N ARG A 628 7.82 6.62 18.21
CA ARG A 628 8.46 5.34 18.57
C ARG A 628 8.13 4.23 17.57
N LEU A 629 6.90 4.17 17.08
CA LEU A 629 6.49 3.18 16.08
C LEU A 629 7.17 3.42 14.73
N VAL A 630 7.29 4.68 14.32
CA VAL A 630 7.95 5.05 13.06
C VAL A 630 9.46 4.87 13.14
N SER A 631 10.09 5.16 14.28
CA SER A 631 11.54 4.97 14.49
C SER A 631 11.99 3.50 14.50
N ASN A 632 11.07 2.54 14.62
CA ASN A 632 11.37 1.13 14.37
C ASN A 632 11.70 0.85 12.89
N PHE A 633 11.38 1.77 11.98
CA PHE A 633 11.71 1.68 10.57
C PHE A 633 12.92 2.56 10.24
N LYS A 634 13.88 2.00 9.52
CA LYS A 634 14.99 2.76 8.97
C LYS A 634 14.56 3.35 7.63
N LEU A 635 14.46 4.67 7.60
CA LEU A 635 13.94 5.44 6.46
C LEU A 635 15.05 6.11 5.63
N GLN A 636 16.28 6.15 6.13
CA GLN A 636 17.45 6.77 5.49
C GLN A 636 18.69 5.91 5.70
#